data_AF-A0A4U6XG39-F1
#
_entry.id   AF-A0A4U6XG39-F1
#
_cell.length_a   1.000
_cell.length_b   1.000
_cell.length_c   1.000
_cell.angle_alpha   90.00
_cell.angle_beta   90.00
_cell.angle_gamma   90.00
#
_symmetry.space_group_name_H-M   'P 1'
#
loop_
_entity.id
_entity.type
_entity.pdbx_description
1 polymer ?
#
loop_
_entity_poly.entity_id
_entity_poly.type
_entity_poly.pdbx_seq_one_letter_code
_entity_poly.pdbx_strand_id
1 'polypeptide(L)'
;MAPLTPHWTQPSHPDVQEVVKASETEFLTKSFSKVSLPPFAVFAKMTFPPCDLANEPTYATVQCGKDKHLNLNSDLLYINHSCEPSLIFDTGNFNVLAGPKGLQPGDELT
;
A
#
# COMPACT_ATOMS: atom_id res chain seq x y z
N MET A 1 4.83 -19.02 -6.38
CA MET A 1 4.82 -17.64 -6.90
C MET A 1 6.15 -17.00 -6.51
N ALA A 2 6.87 -16.37 -7.43
CA ALA A 2 8.09 -15.64 -7.10
C ALA A 2 7.74 -14.19 -6.71
N PRO A 3 8.50 -13.55 -5.80
CA PRO A 3 8.33 -12.13 -5.52
C PRO A 3 8.52 -11.29 -6.78
N LEU A 4 7.65 -10.28 -6.96
CA LEU A 4 7.77 -9.29 -8.01
C LEU A 4 9.06 -8.50 -7.82
N THR A 5 9.85 -8.38 -8.89
CA THR A 5 11.01 -7.50 -8.92
C THR A 5 10.53 -6.06 -9.01
N PRO A 6 10.75 -5.22 -7.98
CA PRO A 6 10.30 -3.83 -8.01
C PRO A 6 11.02 -3.07 -9.12
N HIS A 7 10.26 -2.25 -9.85
CA HIS A 7 10.77 -1.42 -10.95
C HIS A 7 10.54 0.08 -10.70
N TRP A 8 10.06 0.44 -9.50
CA TRP A 8 9.86 1.82 -9.04
C TRP A 8 10.97 2.27 -8.09
N THR A 9 11.03 3.59 -7.84
CA THR A 9 11.94 4.19 -6.86
C THR A 9 11.61 3.71 -5.44
N GLN A 10 12.63 3.21 -4.73
CA GLN A 10 12.51 2.77 -3.34
C GLN A 10 13.40 3.65 -2.43
N PRO A 11 12.86 4.29 -1.37
CA PRO A 11 11.44 4.35 -1.03
C PRO A 11 10.65 5.31 -1.96
N SER A 12 9.45 4.89 -2.33
CA SER A 12 8.47 5.68 -3.10
C SER A 12 7.69 6.66 -2.24
N HIS A 13 7.51 6.36 -0.95
CA HIS A 13 6.76 7.17 0.02
C HIS A 13 7.58 7.46 1.29
N PRO A 14 8.79 8.05 1.15
CA PRO A 14 9.74 8.19 2.27
C PRO A 14 9.21 8.99 3.45
N ASP A 15 8.24 9.88 3.23
CA ASP A 15 7.73 10.78 4.27
C ASP A 15 6.68 10.11 5.16
N VAL A 16 5.99 9.07 4.67
CA VAL A 16 4.83 8.48 5.35
C VAL A 16 4.96 6.99 5.64
N GLN A 17 5.79 6.26 4.89
CA GLN A 17 5.92 4.82 4.98
C GLN A 17 7.39 4.42 5.18
N GLU A 18 7.62 3.53 6.14
CA GLU A 18 8.86 2.76 6.28
C GLU A 18 8.58 1.31 5.90
N VAL A 19 9.46 0.73 5.07
CA VAL A 19 9.36 -0.68 4.65
C VAL A 19 10.53 -1.45 5.22
N VAL A 20 10.24 -2.51 5.97
CA VAL A 20 11.22 -3.42 6.56
C VAL A 20 11.09 -4.78 5.87
N LYS A 21 12.15 -5.19 5.16
CA LYS A 21 12.24 -6.51 4.52
C LYS A 21 13.10 -7.43 5.41
N ALA A 22 12.57 -8.59 5.80
CA ALA A 22 13.34 -9.57 6.55
C ALA A 22 14.31 -10.38 5.66
N SER A 23 13.99 -10.49 4.36
CA SER A 23 14.79 -11.18 3.34
C SER A 23 14.48 -10.61 1.96
N GLU A 24 15.46 -10.65 1.05
CA GLU A 24 15.28 -10.26 -0.36
C GLU A 24 14.50 -11.30 -1.17
N THR A 25 14.38 -12.53 -0.67
CA THR A 25 13.79 -13.66 -1.42
C THR A 25 12.48 -14.16 -0.85
N GLU A 26 12.07 -13.70 0.33
CA GLU A 26 10.86 -14.15 1.01
C GLU A 26 9.80 -13.05 1.07
N PHE A 27 8.53 -13.45 1.16
CA PHE A 27 7.39 -12.55 1.32
C PHE A 27 7.24 -12.06 2.77
N LEU A 28 8.37 -11.70 3.40
CA LEU A 28 8.45 -11.24 4.78
C LEU A 28 8.78 -9.76 4.81
N THR A 29 7.82 -8.94 4.36
CA THR A 29 7.92 -7.48 4.42
C THR A 29 6.91 -6.96 5.44
N LYS A 30 7.27 -5.89 6.16
CA LYS A 30 6.36 -5.11 7.01
C LYS A 30 6.43 -3.65 6.62
N SER A 31 5.30 -2.96 6.72
CA SER A 31 5.22 -1.52 6.50
C SER A 31 4.81 -0.83 7.79
N PHE A 32 5.44 0.29 8.11
CA PHE A 32 5.16 1.09 9.31
C PHE A 32 4.86 2.54 8.93
N SER A 33 3.94 3.16 9.67
CA SER A 33 3.64 4.58 9.53
C SER A 33 4.79 5.41 10.06
N LYS A 34 5.14 6.49 9.35
CA LYS A 34 6.07 7.53 9.84
C LYS A 34 5.36 8.77 10.36
N VAL A 35 4.04 8.83 10.24
CA VAL A 35 3.23 10.02 10.49
C VAL A 35 2.10 9.75 11.47
N SER A 36 1.65 10.82 12.12
CA SER A 36 0.42 10.83 12.90
C SER A 36 -0.71 11.37 12.02
N LEU A 37 -1.82 10.64 11.92
CA LEU A 37 -2.99 11.03 11.15
C LEU A 37 -4.27 10.82 11.97
N PRO A 38 -5.22 11.77 11.95
CA PRO A 38 -6.52 11.53 12.54
C PRO A 38 -7.31 10.47 11.73
N PRO A 39 -8.37 9.90 12.30
CA PRO A 39 -9.22 8.94 11.60
C PRO A 39 -9.67 9.43 10.22
N PHE A 40 -9.62 8.55 9.22
CA PHE A 40 -10.05 8.81 7.85
C PHE A 40 -9.29 9.91 7.08
N ALA A 41 -8.19 10.43 7.63
CA ALA A 41 -7.32 11.32 6.88
C ALA A 41 -6.62 10.59 5.72
N VAL A 42 -6.26 11.34 4.67
CA VAL A 42 -5.52 10.78 3.54
C VAL A 42 -4.10 10.44 3.98
N PHE A 43 -3.73 9.17 3.85
CA PHE A 43 -2.37 8.67 4.06
C PHE A 43 -1.53 8.81 2.79
N ALA A 44 -2.05 8.34 1.66
CA ALA A 44 -1.42 8.45 0.35
C ALA A 44 -2.47 8.54 -0.77
N LYS A 45 -2.07 9.00 -1.96
CA LYS A 45 -2.93 9.00 -3.15
C LYS A 45 -2.48 7.91 -4.11
N MET A 46 -3.41 7.21 -4.72
CA MET A 46 -3.16 6.30 -5.85
C MET A 46 -3.11 7.12 -7.15
N THR A 47 -2.00 7.80 -7.42
CA THR A 47 -1.84 8.66 -8.61
C THR A 47 -1.51 7.85 -9.85
N PHE A 48 -1.90 8.35 -11.02
CA PHE A 48 -1.63 7.76 -12.34
C PHE A 48 -0.77 8.72 -13.16
N PRO A 49 0.56 8.51 -13.32
CA PRO A 49 1.43 7.49 -12.70
C PRO A 49 1.71 7.71 -11.19
N PRO A 50 2.27 6.72 -10.45
CA PRO A 50 2.80 5.43 -10.94
C PRO A 50 1.76 4.32 -11.06
N CYS A 51 0.54 4.47 -10.53
CA CYS A 51 -0.50 3.47 -10.73
C CYS A 51 -0.83 3.32 -12.22
N ASP A 52 -1.15 2.10 -12.63
CA ASP A 52 -1.68 1.79 -13.95
C ASP A 52 -2.71 0.65 -13.87
N LEU A 53 -3.44 0.43 -14.96
CA LEU A 53 -4.43 -0.65 -15.02
C LEU A 53 -3.71 -1.98 -15.30
N ALA A 54 -4.05 -3.00 -14.52
CA ALA A 54 -3.61 -4.36 -14.74
C ALA A 54 -4.61 -5.10 -15.64
N ASN A 55 -4.09 -5.87 -16.61
CA ASN A 55 -4.92 -6.69 -17.50
C ASN A 55 -5.51 -7.92 -16.81
N GLU A 56 -4.84 -8.41 -15.77
CA GLU A 56 -5.23 -9.61 -15.02
C GLU A 56 -4.95 -9.43 -13.52
N PRO A 57 -5.75 -10.07 -12.64
CA PRO A 57 -5.51 -10.02 -11.21
C PRO A 57 -4.24 -10.79 -10.84
N THR A 58 -3.39 -10.16 -10.05
CA THR A 58 -2.24 -10.82 -9.41
C THR A 58 -2.24 -10.52 -7.91
N TYR A 59 -1.37 -11.19 -7.16
CA TYR A 59 -1.16 -10.90 -5.74
C TYR A 59 -0.72 -9.45 -5.46
N ALA A 60 -0.21 -8.75 -6.47
CA ALA A 60 0.30 -7.38 -6.39
C ALA A 60 -0.71 -6.33 -6.89
N THR A 61 -1.91 -6.75 -7.30
CA THR A 61 -2.94 -5.84 -7.82
C THR A 61 -4.00 -5.52 -6.78
N VAL A 62 -4.54 -4.31 -6.84
CA VAL A 62 -5.73 -3.90 -6.07
C VAL A 62 -6.93 -3.87 -7.00
N GLN A 63 -8.03 -4.52 -6.62
CA GLN A 63 -9.27 -4.48 -7.40
C GLN A 63 -9.95 -3.11 -7.26
N CYS A 64 -10.22 -2.44 -8.38
CA CYS A 64 -10.87 -1.13 -8.44
C CYS A 64 -12.22 -1.15 -9.19
N GLY A 65 -12.71 -2.34 -9.52
CA GLY A 65 -14.02 -2.58 -10.12
C GLY A 65 -14.23 -4.07 -10.39
N LYS A 66 -15.43 -4.47 -10.79
CA LYS A 66 -15.81 -5.90 -10.98
C LYS A 66 -14.75 -6.71 -11.73
N ASP A 67 -14.28 -6.18 -12.86
CA ASP A 67 -13.28 -6.82 -13.72
C ASP A 67 -12.08 -5.87 -13.97
N LYS A 68 -11.78 -4.99 -12.99
CA LYS A 68 -10.73 -3.97 -13.11
C LYS A 68 -9.78 -4.02 -11.93
N HIS A 69 -8.50 -4.03 -12.24
CA HIS A 69 -7.41 -4.07 -11.28
C HIS A 69 -6.40 -2.96 -11.58
N LEU A 70 -5.69 -2.50 -10.55
CA LEU A 70 -4.58 -1.57 -10.69
C LEU A 70 -3.30 -2.17 -10.11
N ASN A 71 -2.16 -1.89 -10.75
CA ASN A 71 -0.87 -2.02 -10.08
C ASN A 71 -0.59 -0.72 -9.34
N LEU A 72 -0.06 -0.83 -8.13
CA LEU A 72 0.33 0.35 -7.34
C LEU A 72 1.68 0.92 -7.78
N ASN A 73 2.57 0.07 -8.32
CA ASN A 73 3.94 0.39 -8.75
C ASN A 73 4.68 1.29 -7.75
N SER A 74 4.52 0.98 -6.46
CA SER A 74 5.06 1.72 -5.33
C SER A 74 5.13 0.83 -4.10
N ASP A 75 5.76 1.32 -3.05
CA ASP A 75 5.91 0.60 -1.78
C ASP A 75 4.60 0.37 -1.04
N LEU A 76 3.50 1.01 -1.47
CA LEU A 76 2.16 0.66 -1.00
C LEU A 76 1.84 -0.83 -1.24
N LEU A 77 2.52 -1.49 -2.19
CA LEU A 77 2.47 -2.95 -2.38
C LEU A 77 2.84 -3.74 -1.11
N TYR A 78 3.70 -3.19 -0.26
CA TYR A 78 4.23 -3.87 0.93
C TYR A 78 3.35 -3.68 2.18
N ILE A 79 2.15 -3.14 2.02
CA ILE A 79 1.12 -3.09 3.07
C ILE A 79 0.47 -4.47 3.13
N ASN A 80 0.60 -5.14 4.27
CA ASN A 80 0.05 -6.48 4.44
C ASN A 80 -1.45 -6.43 4.74
N HIS A 81 -2.17 -7.51 4.50
CA HIS A 81 -3.57 -7.62 4.88
C HIS A 81 -3.75 -7.86 6.38
N SER A 82 -4.76 -7.24 6.98
CA SER A 82 -5.26 -7.53 8.33
C SER A 82 -6.79 -7.65 8.35
N CYS A 83 -7.32 -8.45 9.28
CA CYS A 83 -8.76 -8.50 9.58
C CYS A 83 -9.25 -7.22 10.30
N GLU A 84 -8.33 -6.48 10.92
CA GLU A 84 -8.58 -5.18 11.53
C GLU A 84 -7.53 -4.19 10.99
N PRO A 85 -7.73 -3.68 9.77
CA PRO A 85 -6.71 -2.90 9.05
C PRO A 85 -6.54 -1.50 9.64
N SER A 86 -5.32 -0.98 9.53
CA SER A 86 -4.98 0.40 9.92
C SER A 86 -5.17 1.38 8.77
N LEU A 87 -5.32 0.90 7.54
CA LEU A 87 -5.57 1.68 6.33
C LEU A 87 -6.83 1.21 5.60
N ILE A 88 -7.37 2.08 4.76
CA ILE A 88 -8.51 1.82 3.87
C ILE A 88 -8.08 2.20 2.46
N PHE A 89 -8.15 1.24 1.53
CA PHE A 89 -7.96 1.49 0.10
C PHE A 89 -9.29 1.95 -0.51
N ASP A 90 -9.50 3.25 -0.57
CA ASP A 90 -10.63 3.88 -1.25
C ASP A 90 -10.37 3.94 -2.76
N THR A 91 -10.67 2.84 -3.44
CA THR A 91 -10.47 2.70 -4.88
C THR A 91 -11.48 3.48 -5.73
N GLY A 92 -12.56 3.99 -5.12
CA GLY A 92 -13.53 4.86 -5.79
C GLY A 92 -13.02 6.28 -5.97
N ASN A 93 -12.25 6.79 -5.01
CA ASN A 93 -11.65 8.13 -5.05
C ASN A 93 -10.12 8.11 -5.23
N PHE A 94 -9.52 6.94 -5.41
CA PHE A 94 -8.08 6.73 -5.56
C PHE A 94 -7.24 7.28 -4.38
N ASN A 95 -7.68 7.00 -3.16
CA ASN A 95 -6.96 7.35 -1.93
C ASN A 95 -6.66 6.12 -1.08
N VAL A 96 -5.58 6.20 -0.30
CA VAL A 96 -5.35 5.35 0.86
C VAL A 96 -5.61 6.22 2.08
N LEU A 97 -6.56 5.81 2.92
CA LEU A 97 -7.00 6.57 4.09
C LEU A 97 -6.55 5.87 5.37
N ALA A 98 -6.33 6.63 6.43
CA ALA A 98 -6.20 6.08 7.78
C ALA A 98 -7.52 5.42 8.21
N GLY A 99 -7.42 4.32 8.94
CA GLY A 99 -8.55 3.62 9.53
C GLY A 99 -9.26 4.44 10.62
N PRO A 100 -10.33 3.89 11.21
CA PRO A 100 -11.16 4.59 12.20
C PRO A 100 -10.42 4.97 13.49
N LYS A 101 -9.26 4.34 13.76
CA LYS A 101 -8.39 4.64 14.91
C LYS A 101 -7.35 5.74 14.62
N GLY A 102 -7.25 6.20 13.37
CA GLY A 102 -6.14 7.05 12.93
C GLY A 102 -4.83 6.25 12.83
N LEU A 103 -3.70 6.96 12.76
CA LEU A 103 -2.35 6.40 12.78
C LEU A 103 -1.45 7.20 13.73
N GLN A 104 -0.47 6.51 14.30
CA GLN A 104 0.69 7.09 14.96
C GLN A 104 1.98 6.59 14.28
N PRO A 105 3.10 7.33 14.38
CA PRO A 105 4.40 6.83 13.95
C PRO A 105 4.75 5.51 14.65
N GLY A 106 5.18 4.52 13.88
CA GLY A 106 5.48 3.16 14.35
C GLY A 106 4.31 2.18 14.30
N ASP A 107 3.08 2.63 14.01
CA ASP A 107 1.96 1.72 13.78
C ASP A 107 2.20 0.89 12.52
N GLU A 108 1.88 -0.41 12.56
CA GLU A 108 1.94 -1.28 11.39
C GLU A 108 0.84 -0.87 10.39
N LEU A 109 1.22 -0.72 9.12
CA LEU A 109 0.32 -0.40 8.02
C LEU A 109 -0.28 -1.70 7.48
N THR A 110 -1.60 -1.85 7.59
CA THR A 110 -2.36 -3.03 7.18
C THR A 110 -3.74 -2.70 6.62
#